data_AF-A0A372BGQ6-F1
#
_entry.id   AF-A0A372BGQ6-F1
#
_cell.length_a   1.000
_cell.length_b   1.000
_cell.length_c   1.000
_cell.angle_alpha   90.00
_cell.angle_beta   90.00
_cell.angle_gamma   90.00
#
_symmetry.space_group_name_H-M   'P 1'
#
loop_
_entity.id
_entity.type
_entity.pdbx_description
1 polymer ?
#
loop_
_entity_poly.entity_id
_entity_poly.type
_entity_poly.pdbx_seq_one_letter_code
_entity_poly.pdbx_strand_id
1 'polypeptide(L)'
;MDFKSVDIYRNSSILEQILKKEIFVESKVQQQYLAIHSQLNIGDIILVTGSKKPSKWLVNAQKLYYKKAQSSHVMIHIGDGVIIHATTVKGVHFSPLLEELNDCETTWRVLRNKSLADIDENNLLRSSLKFFNQKYNIKFLEVPEEGADINNTESSFCSELASKFFESLDIRIADHLERKVFPCDFDQFFDSISSNSDWIDVTEIYKEIITLPCQDEYLISCKAAIAHMSLMLMKRQYLAPWREFSYSFIADFAKQTGNQQLSKLSDEMRDKLKNRELDMWFDKDKNFGQQEPPSEKELSDSLSKFMGLYDVAGESLNEIFDLAKKKK
;
A
#
# COMPACT_ATOMS: atom_id res chain seq x y z
N MET A 1 7.48 -27.83 -39.32
CA MET A 1 7.93 -27.93 -37.93
C MET A 1 7.63 -26.59 -37.30
N ASP A 2 6.46 -26.47 -36.69
CA ASP A 2 6.03 -25.27 -35.98
C ASP A 2 6.52 -25.35 -34.54
N PHE A 3 7.43 -24.46 -34.17
CA PHE A 3 7.68 -24.15 -32.77
C PHE A 3 6.67 -23.09 -32.34
N LYS A 4 5.63 -23.53 -31.62
CA LYS A 4 4.78 -22.63 -30.85
C LYS A 4 5.62 -22.00 -29.75
N SER A 5 5.79 -20.68 -29.80
CA SER A 5 6.23 -19.89 -28.67
C SER A 5 5.20 -20.04 -27.55
N VAL A 6 5.60 -20.73 -26.48
CA VAL A 6 4.86 -20.72 -25.23
C VAL A 6 5.04 -19.32 -24.65
N ASP A 7 3.97 -18.55 -24.58
CA ASP A 7 3.89 -17.31 -23.83
C ASP A 7 4.10 -17.62 -22.34
N ILE A 8 5.31 -17.32 -21.84
CA ILE A 8 5.69 -17.51 -20.42
C ILE A 8 5.48 -16.21 -19.61
N TYR A 9 4.86 -15.17 -20.19
CA TYR A 9 4.74 -13.85 -19.56
C TYR A 9 3.29 -13.33 -19.45
N ARG A 10 2.38 -14.16 -18.96
CA ARG A 10 1.28 -13.65 -18.12
C ARG A 10 1.75 -13.77 -16.67
N ASN A 11 2.21 -12.66 -16.11
CA ASN A 11 2.81 -12.58 -14.79
C ASN A 11 1.84 -13.11 -13.73
N SER A 12 2.18 -14.27 -13.18
CA SER A 12 1.47 -14.90 -12.07
C SER A 12 1.66 -14.10 -10.79
N SER A 13 0.60 -13.96 -9.97
CA SER A 13 0.66 -13.27 -8.68
C SER A 13 1.74 -13.85 -7.76
N ILE A 14 2.20 -13.11 -6.74
CA ILE A 14 3.22 -13.61 -5.81
C ILE A 14 2.73 -14.91 -5.16
N LEU A 15 1.44 -15.00 -4.84
CA LEU A 15 0.82 -16.24 -4.38
C LEU A 15 0.85 -17.35 -5.42
N GLU A 16 0.59 -17.05 -6.69
CA GLU A 16 0.65 -18.04 -7.75
C GLU A 16 2.10 -18.52 -8.01
N GLN A 17 3.11 -17.68 -7.79
CA GLN A 17 4.52 -18.08 -7.82
C GLN A 17 4.92 -18.94 -6.60
N ILE A 18 4.41 -18.60 -5.41
CA ILE A 18 4.60 -19.38 -4.18
C ILE A 18 3.89 -20.74 -4.27
N LEU A 19 2.69 -20.78 -4.85
CA LEU A 19 1.89 -22.00 -5.04
C LEU A 19 2.45 -22.88 -6.17
N LYS A 20 3.00 -22.30 -7.25
CA LYS A 20 3.57 -23.06 -8.38
C LYS A 20 4.97 -23.64 -8.09
N LYS A 21 5.76 -23.03 -7.21
CA LYS A 21 7.08 -23.57 -6.82
C LYS A 21 6.94 -24.59 -5.69
N GLU A 22 6.56 -25.79 -6.10
CA GLU A 22 6.66 -27.06 -5.37
C GLU A 22 5.84 -27.14 -4.07
N ILE A 23 4.98 -28.16 -4.04
CA ILE A 23 4.02 -28.55 -2.98
C ILE A 23 2.73 -27.69 -3.04
N PHE A 24 1.58 -28.32 -3.33
CA PHE A 24 0.20 -27.79 -3.21
C PHE A 24 -0.48 -27.13 -4.44
N VAL A 25 -0.50 -27.77 -5.63
CA VAL A 25 -1.48 -27.44 -6.70
C VAL A 25 -2.20 -28.70 -7.21
N GLU A 26 -2.83 -29.44 -6.30
CA GLU A 26 -3.59 -30.66 -6.68
C GLU A 26 -5.06 -30.64 -6.22
N SER A 27 -5.45 -29.72 -5.33
CA SER A 27 -6.82 -29.73 -4.79
C SER A 27 -7.77 -28.83 -5.56
N LYS A 28 -9.03 -29.28 -5.72
CA LYS A 28 -10.15 -28.49 -6.28
C LYS A 28 -10.33 -27.14 -5.57
N VAL A 29 -9.97 -27.08 -4.29
CA VAL A 29 -10.00 -25.87 -3.44
C VAL A 29 -9.01 -24.81 -3.94
N GLN A 30 -7.81 -25.21 -4.36
CA GLN A 30 -6.79 -24.28 -4.88
C GLN A 30 -7.13 -23.73 -6.26
N GLN A 31 -7.83 -24.50 -7.10
CA GLN A 31 -8.30 -24.01 -8.39
C GLN A 31 -9.44 -22.99 -8.22
N GLN A 32 -10.37 -23.26 -7.29
CA GLN A 32 -11.41 -22.29 -6.91
C GLN A 32 -10.78 -21.03 -6.34
N TYR A 33 -9.75 -21.19 -5.51
CA TYR A 33 -8.97 -20.10 -4.94
C TYR A 33 -8.34 -19.21 -6.03
N LEU A 34 -7.56 -19.77 -6.96
CA LEU A 34 -6.91 -19.00 -8.03
C LEU A 34 -7.94 -18.32 -8.94
N ALA A 35 -9.03 -19.00 -9.29
CA ALA A 35 -10.09 -18.45 -10.12
C ALA A 35 -10.78 -17.25 -9.47
N ILE A 36 -10.94 -17.27 -8.14
CA ILE A 36 -11.64 -16.21 -7.40
C ILE A 36 -10.70 -15.04 -7.06
N HIS A 37 -9.45 -15.31 -6.70
CA HIS A 37 -8.44 -14.26 -6.49
C HIS A 37 -8.11 -13.50 -7.77
N SER A 38 -8.21 -14.15 -8.93
CA SER A 38 -8.06 -13.47 -10.23
C SER A 38 -9.14 -12.40 -10.49
N GLN A 39 -10.22 -12.38 -9.69
CA GLN A 39 -11.28 -11.37 -9.78
C GLN A 39 -11.04 -10.17 -8.86
N LEU A 40 -10.06 -10.22 -7.96
CA LEU A 40 -9.68 -9.11 -7.09
C LEU A 40 -8.65 -8.23 -7.78
N ASN A 41 -8.90 -6.92 -7.87
CA ASN A 41 -8.04 -6.03 -8.63
C ASN A 41 -7.26 -5.09 -7.72
N ILE A 42 -6.00 -4.81 -8.08
CA ILE A 42 -5.24 -3.74 -7.44
C ILE A 42 -5.99 -2.43 -7.66
N GLY A 43 -6.18 -1.67 -6.59
CA GLY A 43 -6.88 -0.38 -6.62
C GLY A 43 -8.36 -0.45 -6.31
N ASP A 44 -8.95 -1.63 -6.08
CA ASP A 44 -10.31 -1.69 -5.55
C ASP A 44 -10.39 -0.97 -4.20
N ILE A 45 -11.33 -0.03 -4.08
CA ILE A 45 -11.56 0.73 -2.85
C ILE A 45 -12.60 0.01 -2.02
N ILE A 46 -12.25 -0.31 -0.78
CA ILE A 46 -13.12 -0.98 0.17
C ILE A 46 -13.52 0.03 1.25
N LEU A 47 -14.82 0.28 1.35
CA LEU A 47 -15.43 1.22 2.28
C LEU A 47 -16.04 0.46 3.45
N VAL A 48 -15.59 0.76 4.66
CA VAL A 48 -15.98 -0.01 5.86
C VAL A 48 -16.34 0.90 7.03
N THR A 49 -17.09 0.34 7.97
CA THR A 49 -17.20 0.90 9.32
C THR A 49 -16.66 -0.08 10.33
N GLY A 50 -15.70 0.37 11.14
CA GLY A 50 -15.20 -0.43 12.26
C GLY A 50 -16.29 -0.69 13.29
N SER A 51 -16.27 -1.87 13.90
CA SER A 51 -17.23 -2.30 14.93
C SER A 51 -17.15 -1.49 16.23
N LYS A 52 -16.00 -0.84 16.48
CA LYS A 52 -15.68 -0.11 17.71
C LYS A 52 -16.33 1.28 17.75
N LYS A 53 -16.55 1.81 18.97
CA LYS A 53 -17.22 3.11 19.21
C LYS A 53 -16.63 4.30 18.43
N PRO A 54 -15.30 4.46 18.31
CA PRO A 54 -14.73 5.60 17.57
C PRO A 54 -15.17 5.65 16.10
N SER A 55 -15.26 4.50 15.43
CA SER A 55 -15.73 4.40 14.04
C SER A 55 -17.17 4.88 13.90
N LYS A 56 -18.07 4.46 14.80
CA LYS A 56 -19.47 4.89 14.80
C LYS A 56 -19.62 6.40 15.06
N TRP A 57 -18.78 6.95 15.94
CA TRP A 57 -18.73 8.40 16.16
C TRP A 57 -18.29 9.14 14.89
N LEU A 58 -17.25 8.67 14.21
CA LEU A 58 -16.75 9.26 12.97
C LEU A 58 -17.82 9.22 11.86
N VAL A 59 -18.54 8.11 11.68
CA VAL A 59 -19.69 8.04 10.75
C VAL A 59 -20.72 9.12 11.07
N ASN A 60 -21.09 9.29 12.34
CA ASN A 60 -22.08 10.29 12.72
C ASN A 60 -21.58 11.73 12.53
N ALA A 61 -20.32 12.02 12.83
CA ALA A 61 -19.72 13.34 12.58
C ALA A 61 -19.72 13.69 11.08
N GLN A 62 -19.45 12.70 10.24
CA GLN A 62 -19.45 12.86 8.79
C GLN A 62 -20.85 13.13 8.18
N LYS A 63 -21.95 12.88 8.91
CA LYS A 63 -23.32 13.17 8.43
C LYS A 63 -23.60 14.65 8.23
N LEU A 64 -22.78 15.53 8.78
CA LEU A 64 -22.80 16.96 8.49
C LEU A 64 -22.41 17.25 7.04
N TYR A 65 -21.52 16.46 6.45
CA TYR A 65 -21.09 16.58 5.06
C TYR A 65 -21.96 15.75 4.12
N TYR A 66 -22.27 14.51 4.49
CA TYR A 66 -23.10 13.62 3.68
C TYR A 66 -24.10 12.84 4.55
N LYS A 67 -25.40 13.13 4.40
CA LYS A 67 -26.46 12.58 5.28
C LYS A 67 -26.52 11.04 5.30
N LYS A 68 -26.13 10.37 4.21
CA LYS A 68 -26.09 8.89 4.12
C LYS A 68 -24.70 8.30 4.41
N ALA A 69 -23.79 9.06 5.02
CA ALA A 69 -22.49 8.56 5.45
C ALA A 69 -22.66 7.28 6.29
N GLN A 70 -21.93 6.25 5.92
CA GLN A 70 -21.97 4.93 6.54
C GLN A 70 -20.59 4.29 6.70
N SER A 71 -19.53 4.90 6.15
CA SER A 71 -18.16 4.40 6.21
C SER A 71 -17.33 5.27 7.16
N SER A 72 -16.55 4.64 8.02
CA SER A 72 -15.58 5.30 8.90
C SER A 72 -14.15 5.22 8.35
N HIS A 73 -13.91 4.37 7.37
CA HIS A 73 -12.57 4.02 6.94
C HIS A 73 -12.54 3.58 5.48
N VAL A 74 -11.40 3.78 4.83
CA VAL A 74 -11.15 3.46 3.43
C VAL A 74 -9.89 2.61 3.35
N MET A 75 -9.97 1.52 2.59
CA MET A 75 -8.88 0.58 2.34
C MET A 75 -8.69 0.42 0.83
N ILE A 76 -7.47 0.13 0.40
CA ILE A 76 -7.17 -0.14 -1.01
C ILE A 76 -6.67 -1.57 -1.11
N HIS A 77 -7.29 -2.38 -1.96
CA HIS A 77 -6.79 -3.71 -2.27
C HIS A 77 -5.52 -3.62 -3.14
N ILE A 78 -4.48 -4.38 -2.78
CA ILE A 78 -3.19 -4.33 -3.50
C ILE A 78 -2.78 -5.66 -4.12
N GLY A 79 -3.73 -6.59 -4.25
CA GLY A 79 -3.50 -7.91 -4.82
C GLY A 79 -3.51 -8.99 -3.76
N ASP A 80 -3.87 -10.21 -4.18
CA ASP A 80 -3.79 -11.40 -3.33
C ASP A 80 -4.56 -11.26 -2.00
N GLY A 81 -5.60 -10.41 -1.96
CA GLY A 81 -6.39 -9.98 -0.78
C GLY A 81 -5.58 -9.43 0.39
N VAL A 82 -4.41 -8.88 0.07
CA VAL A 82 -3.72 -7.90 0.90
C VAL A 82 -4.33 -6.54 0.62
N ILE A 83 -4.53 -5.76 1.69
CA ILE A 83 -4.90 -4.35 1.59
C ILE A 83 -3.75 -3.46 2.07
N ILE A 84 -3.73 -2.22 1.59
CA ILE A 84 -2.99 -1.12 2.20
C ILE A 84 -3.99 -0.10 2.75
N HIS A 85 -3.76 0.36 3.97
CA HIS A 85 -4.60 1.36 4.63
C HIS A 85 -3.83 2.10 5.72
N ALA A 86 -4.38 3.25 6.17
CA ALA A 86 -3.77 4.08 7.19
C ALA A 86 -4.56 4.02 8.50
N THR A 87 -3.98 3.57 9.61
CA THR A 87 -4.65 3.54 10.94
C THR A 87 -3.90 4.38 11.98
N THR A 88 -4.60 4.82 13.03
CA THR A 88 -4.01 5.62 14.12
C THR A 88 -2.85 4.93 14.84
N VAL A 89 -2.82 3.60 14.84
CA VAL A 89 -1.82 2.80 15.55
C VAL A 89 -0.56 2.58 14.71
N LYS A 90 -0.72 2.19 13.44
CA LYS A 90 0.38 1.73 12.59
C LYS A 90 0.74 2.69 11.45
N GLY A 91 -0.03 3.76 11.25
CA GLY A 91 0.08 4.57 10.04
C GLY A 91 -0.30 3.75 8.80
N VAL A 92 0.35 4.02 7.66
CA VAL A 92 0.14 3.29 6.41
C VAL A 92 0.86 1.93 6.46
N HIS A 93 0.12 0.84 6.38
CA HIS A 93 0.66 -0.51 6.46
C HIS A 93 -0.19 -1.50 5.66
N PHE A 94 0.32 -2.71 5.48
CA PHE A 94 -0.42 -3.81 4.89
C PHE A 94 -1.16 -4.62 5.96
N SER A 95 -2.33 -5.12 5.59
CA SER A 95 -3.09 -6.07 6.41
C SER A 95 -3.76 -7.13 5.52
N PRO A 96 -4.04 -8.34 6.05
CA PRO A 96 -4.92 -9.27 5.37
C PRO A 96 -6.35 -8.72 5.36
N LEU A 97 -7.00 -8.69 4.20
CA LEU A 97 -8.37 -8.20 4.04
C LEU A 97 -9.33 -8.85 5.04
N LEU A 98 -9.23 -10.16 5.23
CA LEU A 98 -10.16 -10.92 6.08
C LEU A 98 -10.07 -10.57 7.55
N GLU A 99 -8.86 -10.38 8.06
CA GLU A 99 -8.67 -9.98 9.46
C GLU A 99 -9.27 -8.60 9.70
N GLU A 100 -9.11 -7.69 8.75
CA GLU A 100 -9.64 -6.33 8.84
C GLU A 100 -11.17 -6.31 8.74
N LEU A 101 -11.75 -7.13 7.86
CA LEU A 101 -13.20 -7.25 7.74
C LEU A 101 -13.86 -7.90 8.97
N ASN A 102 -13.16 -8.78 9.70
CA ASN A 102 -13.68 -9.38 10.95
C ASN A 102 -13.96 -8.33 12.04
N ASP A 103 -13.21 -7.22 12.02
CA ASP A 103 -13.37 -6.11 12.96
C ASP A 103 -14.33 -5.02 12.45
N CYS A 104 -15.00 -5.24 11.31
CA CYS A 104 -15.91 -4.30 10.66
C CYS A 104 -17.38 -4.73 10.70
N GLU A 105 -18.28 -3.76 10.54
CA GLU A 105 -19.71 -4.00 10.29
C GLU A 105 -19.90 -4.62 8.90
N THR A 106 -20.94 -5.44 8.72
CA THR A 106 -21.17 -6.21 7.47
C THR A 106 -21.68 -5.38 6.28
N THR A 107 -21.92 -4.09 6.49
CA THR A 107 -22.44 -3.15 5.48
C THR A 107 -21.33 -2.50 4.64
N TRP A 108 -20.17 -3.15 4.55
CA TRP A 108 -19.06 -2.68 3.73
C TRP A 108 -19.39 -2.78 2.23
N ARG A 109 -18.71 -1.96 1.44
CA ARG A 109 -18.94 -1.81 0.00
C ARG A 109 -17.62 -1.70 -0.74
N VAL A 110 -17.59 -2.11 -2.00
CA VAL A 110 -16.36 -2.13 -2.79
C VAL A 110 -16.57 -1.48 -4.16
N LEU A 111 -15.67 -0.56 -4.50
CA LEU A 111 -15.64 0.15 -5.78
C LEU A 111 -14.44 -0.25 -6.61
N ARG A 112 -14.67 -0.42 -7.90
CA ARG A 112 -13.63 -0.63 -8.91
C ARG A 112 -13.73 0.43 -9.99
N ASN A 113 -12.59 1.02 -10.37
CA ASN A 113 -12.49 1.81 -11.59
C ASN A 113 -12.05 0.90 -12.74
N LYS A 114 -12.83 0.89 -13.84
CA LYS A 114 -12.57 0.10 -15.04
C LYS A 114 -11.28 0.50 -15.75
N SER A 115 -10.89 1.78 -15.70
CA SER A 115 -9.67 2.26 -16.37
C SER A 115 -8.39 1.68 -15.79
N LEU A 116 -8.43 1.13 -14.56
CA LEU A 116 -7.29 0.45 -13.96
C LEU A 116 -6.88 -0.79 -14.76
N ALA A 117 -7.80 -1.40 -15.53
CA ALA A 117 -7.49 -2.53 -16.39
C ALA A 117 -6.52 -2.20 -17.52
N ASP A 118 -6.43 -0.93 -17.91
CA ASP A 118 -5.54 -0.45 -18.97
C ASP A 118 -4.16 -0.01 -18.42
N ILE A 119 -3.97 -0.03 -17.10
CA ILE A 119 -2.72 0.36 -16.45
C ILE A 119 -1.89 -0.90 -16.16
N ASP A 120 -0.57 -0.82 -16.41
CA ASP A 120 0.36 -1.88 -16.06
C ASP A 120 0.28 -2.24 -14.56
N GLU A 121 0.15 -3.53 -14.26
CA GLU A 121 -0.03 -4.03 -12.89
C GLU A 121 1.15 -3.66 -11.97
N ASN A 122 2.38 -3.62 -12.48
CA ASN A 122 3.53 -3.16 -11.70
C ASN A 122 3.41 -1.67 -11.40
N ASN A 123 2.87 -0.86 -12.32
CA ASN A 123 2.62 0.55 -12.05
C ASN A 123 1.56 0.71 -10.95
N LEU A 124 0.46 -0.04 -11.01
CA LEU A 124 -0.56 -0.05 -9.95
C LEU A 124 0.04 -0.44 -8.59
N LEU A 125 0.85 -1.51 -8.56
CA LEU A 125 1.53 -1.93 -7.34
C LEU A 125 2.52 -0.86 -6.86
N ARG A 126 3.36 -0.29 -7.72
CA ARG A 126 4.30 0.78 -7.33
C ARG A 126 3.58 1.99 -6.74
N SER A 127 2.47 2.41 -7.34
CA SER A 127 1.63 3.50 -6.85
C SER A 127 1.03 3.20 -5.47
N SER A 128 0.63 1.96 -5.20
CA SER A 128 0.10 1.59 -3.88
C SER A 128 1.19 1.52 -2.81
N LEU A 129 2.40 1.08 -3.17
CA LEU A 129 3.53 0.97 -2.23
C LEU A 129 4.17 2.33 -1.89
N LYS A 130 4.01 3.35 -2.74
CA LYS A 130 4.66 4.67 -2.63
C LYS A 130 4.54 5.31 -1.25
N PHE A 131 3.45 5.07 -0.54
CA PHE A 131 3.10 5.69 0.75
C PHE A 131 3.28 4.77 1.96
N PHE A 132 3.85 3.57 1.76
CA PHE A 132 4.04 2.59 2.82
C PHE A 132 4.85 3.16 4.01
N ASN A 133 4.40 2.86 5.23
CA ASN A 133 4.99 3.29 6.51
C ASN A 133 5.00 4.81 6.77
N GLN A 134 4.17 5.57 6.05
CA GLN A 134 3.82 6.93 6.45
C GLN A 134 3.10 6.92 7.81
N LYS A 135 3.26 8.00 8.58
CA LYS A 135 2.53 8.16 9.85
C LYS A 135 1.04 8.36 9.59
N TYR A 136 0.21 8.15 10.62
CA TYR A 136 -1.19 8.54 10.55
C TYR A 136 -1.34 10.06 10.68
N ASN A 137 -2.12 10.66 9.79
CA ASN A 137 -2.39 12.10 9.83
C ASN A 137 -3.45 12.43 10.89
N ILE A 138 -3.06 12.54 12.17
CA ILE A 138 -3.99 12.87 13.28
C ILE A 138 -4.56 14.29 13.13
N LYS A 139 -3.73 15.22 12.64
CA LYS A 139 -4.12 16.62 12.38
C LYS A 139 -5.16 16.76 11.27
N PHE A 140 -5.46 15.67 10.56
CA PHE A 140 -6.53 15.63 9.58
C PHE A 140 -7.89 15.99 10.20
N LEU A 141 -8.14 15.65 11.47
CA LEU A 141 -9.40 15.96 12.14
C LEU A 141 -9.44 17.35 12.80
N GLU A 142 -8.31 18.06 12.83
CA GLU A 142 -8.23 19.43 13.36
C GLU A 142 -8.75 20.45 12.32
N VAL A 143 -9.30 21.58 12.80
CA VAL A 143 -9.74 22.68 11.93
C VAL A 143 -8.53 23.13 11.10
N PRO A 144 -8.64 23.25 9.77
CA PRO A 144 -7.51 23.65 8.95
C PRO A 144 -7.03 25.03 9.39
N GLU A 145 -5.76 25.15 9.77
CA GLU A 145 -5.05 26.41 9.57
C GLU A 145 -5.06 26.68 8.05
N GLU A 146 -5.28 27.92 7.63
CA GLU A 146 -5.11 28.30 6.22
C GLU A 146 -3.77 27.77 5.71
N GLY A 147 -3.80 26.86 4.73
CA GLY A 147 -2.61 26.20 4.21
C GLY A 147 -2.28 24.82 4.81
N ALA A 148 -3.21 24.16 5.51
CA ALA A 148 -3.06 22.75 5.89
C ALA A 148 -2.72 21.90 4.64
N ASP A 149 -1.48 21.41 4.59
CA ASP A 149 -0.88 20.82 3.41
C ASP A 149 -1.61 19.55 2.98
N ILE A 150 -2.52 19.67 2.00
CA ILE A 150 -3.17 18.57 1.30
C ILE A 150 -2.10 17.66 0.64
N ASN A 151 -0.88 18.18 0.45
CA ASN A 151 0.26 17.46 -0.09
C ASN A 151 1.21 16.91 0.99
N ASN A 152 0.76 16.70 2.24
CA ASN A 152 1.60 16.14 3.28
C ASN A 152 2.24 14.81 2.81
N THR A 153 3.55 14.84 2.61
CA THR A 153 4.30 13.72 2.02
C THR A 153 4.73 12.68 3.05
N GLU A 154 4.53 12.91 4.35
CA GLU A 154 5.06 12.05 5.42
C GLU A 154 3.98 11.38 6.28
N SER A 155 2.71 11.76 6.09
CA SER A 155 1.56 11.12 6.76
C SER A 155 0.35 11.03 5.85
N SER A 156 -0.54 10.09 6.15
CA SER A 156 -1.83 9.96 5.45
C SER A 156 -2.96 9.62 6.41
N PHE A 157 -4.13 10.23 6.19
CA PHE A 157 -5.42 9.71 6.66
C PHE A 157 -5.92 8.61 5.70
N CYS A 158 -6.88 7.77 6.09
CA CYS A 158 -7.29 6.62 5.27
C CYS A 158 -7.87 7.00 3.88
N SER A 159 -8.76 8.00 3.83
CA SER A 159 -9.30 8.55 2.57
C SER A 159 -8.29 9.41 1.80
N GLU A 160 -7.34 10.04 2.49
CA GLU A 160 -6.23 10.78 1.88
C GLU A 160 -5.28 9.82 1.14
N LEU A 161 -4.96 8.67 1.73
CA LEU A 161 -4.16 7.61 1.10
C LEU A 161 -4.81 7.11 -0.19
N ALA A 162 -6.13 6.85 -0.17
CA ALA A 162 -6.87 6.44 -1.36
C ALA A 162 -6.84 7.52 -2.45
N SER A 163 -7.01 8.79 -2.07
CA SER A 163 -6.92 9.91 -3.02
C SER A 163 -5.53 10.01 -3.65
N LYS A 164 -4.47 9.96 -2.84
CA LYS A 164 -3.08 9.98 -3.30
C LYS A 164 -2.73 8.84 -4.25
N PHE A 165 -3.28 7.64 -4.02
CA PHE A 165 -3.10 6.49 -4.90
C PHE A 165 -3.68 6.76 -6.30
N PHE A 166 -4.94 7.18 -6.40
CA PHE A 166 -5.56 7.45 -7.70
C PHE A 166 -4.98 8.69 -8.39
N GLU A 167 -4.63 9.73 -7.64
CA GLU A 167 -3.93 10.90 -8.17
C GLU A 167 -2.57 10.53 -8.78
N SER A 168 -1.85 9.57 -8.18
CA SER A 168 -0.59 9.06 -8.76
C SER A 168 -0.77 8.30 -10.07
N LEU A 169 -2.01 7.98 -10.44
CA LEU A 169 -2.42 7.31 -11.67
C LEU A 169 -3.20 8.26 -12.61
N ASP A 170 -3.21 9.57 -12.32
CA ASP A 170 -3.99 10.58 -13.05
C ASP A 170 -5.51 10.30 -13.09
N ILE A 171 -6.02 9.55 -12.11
CA ILE A 171 -7.45 9.27 -11.94
C ILE A 171 -8.01 10.12 -10.81
N ARG A 172 -9.13 10.78 -11.05
CA ARG A 172 -9.81 11.62 -10.06
C ARG A 172 -11.01 10.86 -9.45
N ILE A 173 -11.03 10.73 -8.13
CA ILE A 173 -12.16 10.10 -7.40
C ILE A 173 -13.26 11.11 -7.11
N ALA A 174 -12.90 12.32 -6.69
CA ALA A 174 -13.81 13.42 -6.47
C ALA A 174 -13.19 14.65 -7.13
N ASP A 175 -13.97 15.36 -7.94
CA ASP A 175 -13.55 16.66 -8.46
C ASP A 175 -13.11 17.53 -7.28
N HIS A 176 -11.87 18.01 -7.36
CA HIS A 176 -11.15 18.88 -6.42
C HIS A 176 -11.99 19.27 -5.20
N LEU A 177 -12.10 18.37 -4.22
CA LEU A 177 -12.67 18.78 -2.95
C LEU A 177 -11.71 19.83 -2.40
N GLU A 178 -12.16 21.10 -2.37
CA GLU A 178 -11.44 22.22 -1.73
C GLU A 178 -11.26 22.02 -0.21
N ARG A 179 -11.69 20.87 0.30
CA ARG A 179 -11.63 20.43 1.68
C ARG A 179 -10.99 19.06 1.77
N LYS A 180 -10.58 18.72 2.99
CA LYS A 180 -10.16 17.37 3.39
C LYS A 180 -11.16 16.30 2.90
N VAL A 181 -10.62 15.26 2.26
CA VAL A 181 -11.38 14.10 1.78
C VAL A 181 -11.65 13.15 2.93
N PHE A 182 -12.92 12.94 3.29
CA PHE A 182 -13.36 12.01 4.33
C PHE A 182 -13.93 10.72 3.72
N PRO A 183 -14.00 9.62 4.47
CA PRO A 183 -14.65 8.38 4.01
C PRO A 183 -16.08 8.58 3.46
N CYS A 184 -16.84 9.54 4.00
CA CYS A 184 -18.19 9.83 3.51
C CYS A 184 -18.22 10.44 2.09
N ASP A 185 -17.12 11.00 1.60
CA ASP A 185 -17.01 11.47 0.22
C ASP A 185 -17.00 10.29 -0.75
N PHE A 186 -16.36 9.19 -0.35
CA PHE A 186 -16.44 7.94 -1.09
C PHE A 186 -17.81 7.29 -0.98
N ASP A 187 -18.52 7.40 0.15
CA ASP A 187 -19.92 6.96 0.24
C ASP A 187 -20.82 7.76 -0.71
N GLN A 188 -20.65 9.09 -0.74
CA GLN A 188 -21.40 9.96 -1.64
C GLN A 188 -21.08 9.64 -3.10
N PHE A 189 -19.80 9.40 -3.39
CA PHE A 189 -19.34 9.00 -4.72
C PHE A 189 -19.96 7.67 -5.13
N PHE A 190 -19.90 6.65 -4.26
CA PHE A 190 -20.54 5.35 -4.45
C PHE A 190 -22.01 5.49 -4.82
N ASP A 191 -22.75 6.28 -4.03
CA ASP A 191 -24.19 6.47 -4.22
C ASP A 191 -24.54 7.30 -5.48
N SER A 192 -23.55 7.97 -6.09
CA SER A 192 -23.72 8.77 -7.31
C SER A 192 -23.42 8.00 -8.61
N ILE A 193 -22.88 6.78 -8.51
CA ILE A 193 -22.49 5.98 -9.68
C ILE A 193 -23.70 5.71 -10.57
N SER A 194 -23.56 6.08 -11.84
CA SER A 194 -24.52 5.81 -12.90
C SER A 194 -24.00 4.73 -13.85
N SER A 195 -24.88 4.16 -14.67
CA SER A 195 -24.53 3.08 -15.63
C SER A 195 -23.43 3.44 -16.63
N ASN A 196 -23.19 4.74 -16.86
CA ASN A 196 -22.17 5.25 -17.78
C ASN A 196 -20.87 5.69 -17.06
N SER A 197 -20.75 5.44 -15.76
CA SER A 197 -19.53 5.71 -15.00
C SER A 197 -18.44 4.69 -15.31
N ASP A 198 -17.17 5.10 -15.26
CA ASP A 198 -16.02 4.18 -15.25
C ASP A 198 -15.92 3.38 -13.95
N TRP A 199 -16.71 3.74 -12.94
CA TRP A 199 -16.75 3.07 -11.65
C TRP A 199 -17.90 2.08 -11.55
N ILE A 200 -17.64 0.94 -10.92
CA ILE A 200 -18.61 -0.14 -10.71
C ILE A 200 -18.56 -0.63 -9.28
N ASP A 201 -19.71 -1.10 -8.79
CA ASP A 201 -19.85 -1.82 -7.53
C ASP A 201 -19.43 -3.29 -7.74
N VAL A 202 -18.41 -3.72 -6.99
CA VAL A 202 -17.92 -5.11 -6.99
C VAL A 202 -18.07 -5.78 -5.62
N THR A 203 -18.94 -5.23 -4.76
CA THR A 203 -19.16 -5.70 -3.38
C THR A 203 -19.52 -7.19 -3.33
N GLU A 204 -20.38 -7.65 -4.22
CA GLU A 204 -20.84 -9.05 -4.22
C GLU A 204 -19.71 -10.02 -4.58
N ILE A 205 -18.78 -9.64 -5.47
CA ILE A 205 -17.58 -10.44 -5.77
C ILE A 205 -16.83 -10.70 -4.47
N TYR A 206 -16.54 -9.65 -3.69
CA TYR A 206 -15.83 -9.74 -2.42
C TYR A 206 -16.58 -10.59 -1.39
N LYS A 207 -17.91 -10.48 -1.32
CA LYS A 207 -18.72 -11.27 -0.36
C LYS A 207 -18.61 -12.75 -0.65
N GLU A 208 -18.60 -13.14 -1.92
CA GLU A 208 -18.40 -14.54 -2.31
C GLU A 208 -17.03 -15.04 -1.85
N ILE A 209 -15.95 -14.27 -2.04
CA ILE A 209 -14.58 -14.67 -1.68
C ILE A 209 -14.42 -14.95 -0.19
N ILE A 210 -14.95 -14.08 0.66
CA ILE A 210 -14.77 -14.19 2.11
C ILE A 210 -15.56 -15.37 2.73
N THR A 211 -16.49 -15.97 1.97
CA THR A 211 -17.27 -17.12 2.42
C THR A 211 -16.68 -18.47 2.03
N LEU A 212 -15.56 -18.48 1.30
CA LEU A 212 -14.90 -19.72 0.88
C LEU A 212 -14.35 -20.52 2.07
N PRO A 213 -14.27 -21.87 1.98
CA PRO A 213 -13.87 -22.72 3.09
C PRO A 213 -12.36 -22.72 3.42
N CYS A 214 -11.51 -22.06 2.63
CA CYS A 214 -10.04 -22.09 2.75
C CYS A 214 -9.43 -20.78 3.28
N GLN A 215 -10.15 -20.06 4.15
CA GLN A 215 -9.71 -18.76 4.67
C GLN A 215 -8.41 -18.86 5.48
N ASP A 216 -8.18 -19.97 6.18
CA ASP A 216 -7.01 -20.13 7.06
C ASP A 216 -5.70 -20.30 6.27
N GLU A 217 -5.69 -21.14 5.23
CA GLU A 217 -4.53 -21.28 4.35
C GLU A 217 -4.18 -19.97 3.67
N TYR A 218 -5.23 -19.28 3.25
CA TYR A 218 -5.11 -18.00 2.59
C TYR A 218 -4.53 -16.93 3.53
N LEU A 219 -5.02 -16.87 4.77
CA LEU A 219 -4.51 -15.96 5.78
C LEU A 219 -3.02 -16.19 6.06
N ILE A 220 -2.58 -17.44 6.13
CA ILE A 220 -1.16 -17.80 6.29
C ILE A 220 -0.34 -17.24 5.13
N SER A 221 -0.77 -17.47 3.89
CA SER A 221 -0.05 -16.99 2.71
C SER A 221 -0.01 -15.45 2.63
N CYS A 222 -1.12 -14.78 2.97
CA CYS A 222 -1.17 -13.32 3.07
C CYS A 222 -0.23 -12.77 4.13
N LYS A 223 -0.22 -13.34 5.33
CA LYS A 223 0.69 -12.90 6.40
C LYS A 223 2.15 -13.10 6.01
N ALA A 224 2.49 -14.20 5.33
CA ALA A 224 3.84 -14.42 4.82
C ALA A 224 4.23 -13.37 3.76
N ALA A 225 3.35 -13.07 2.81
CA ALA A 225 3.57 -12.04 1.81
C ALA A 225 3.71 -10.64 2.44
N ILE A 226 2.83 -10.29 3.37
CA ILE A 226 2.87 -9.03 4.12
C ILE A 226 4.16 -8.89 4.92
N ALA A 227 4.57 -9.94 5.64
CA ALA A 227 5.82 -9.94 6.41
C ALA A 227 7.01 -9.68 5.49
N HIS A 228 7.10 -10.40 4.36
CA HIS A 228 8.17 -10.21 3.40
C HIS A 228 8.17 -8.79 2.80
N MET A 229 7.03 -8.31 2.29
CA MET A 229 6.94 -6.96 1.70
C MET A 229 7.28 -5.88 2.73
N SER A 230 6.73 -5.99 3.93
CA SER A 230 6.98 -5.02 5.02
C SER A 230 8.47 -4.99 5.39
N LEU A 231 9.10 -6.14 5.61
CA LEU A 231 10.53 -6.21 5.96
C LEU A 231 11.41 -5.61 4.87
N MET A 232 11.13 -5.88 3.59
CA MET A 232 11.92 -5.36 2.47
C MET A 232 11.78 -3.85 2.33
N LEU A 233 10.56 -3.31 2.46
CA LEU A 233 10.32 -1.87 2.38
C LEU A 233 10.81 -1.12 3.62
N MET A 234 10.63 -1.68 4.82
CA MET A 234 11.17 -1.10 6.06
C MET A 234 12.70 -1.11 6.04
N LYS A 235 13.34 -2.18 5.56
CA LYS A 235 14.80 -2.20 5.34
C LYS A 235 15.24 -1.09 4.40
N ARG A 236 14.55 -0.90 3.28
CA ARG A 236 14.84 0.21 2.34
C ARG A 236 14.71 1.57 3.01
N GLN A 237 13.66 1.80 3.78
CA GLN A 237 13.42 3.05 4.50
C GLN A 237 14.49 3.29 5.56
N TYR A 238 14.78 2.29 6.39
CA TYR A 238 15.72 2.42 7.48
C TYR A 238 17.14 2.61 6.96
N LEU A 239 17.52 2.04 5.82
CA LEU A 239 18.82 2.29 5.21
C LEU A 239 18.88 3.58 4.36
N ALA A 240 17.76 4.29 4.14
CA ALA A 240 17.76 5.48 3.29
C ALA A 240 18.71 6.59 3.77
N PRO A 241 18.79 6.95 5.07
CA PRO A 241 19.75 7.92 5.56
C PRO A 241 21.22 7.51 5.31
N TRP A 242 21.53 6.23 5.48
CA TRP A 242 22.88 5.72 5.20
C TRP A 242 23.24 5.75 3.71
N ARG A 243 22.28 5.44 2.82
CA ARG A 243 22.48 5.60 1.38
C ARG A 243 22.73 7.06 1.02
N GLU A 244 21.89 7.96 1.52
CA GLU A 244 22.00 9.40 1.27
C GLU A 244 23.35 9.94 1.75
N PHE A 245 23.75 9.62 2.98
CA PHE A 245 25.07 9.98 3.52
C PHE A 245 26.21 9.47 2.64
N SER A 246 26.15 8.21 2.20
CA SER A 246 27.19 7.62 1.35
C SER A 246 27.30 8.34 0.00
N TYR A 247 26.18 8.70 -0.62
CA TYR A 247 26.17 9.43 -1.89
C TYR A 247 26.64 10.88 -1.73
N SER A 248 26.22 11.56 -0.67
CA SER A 248 26.69 12.92 -0.35
C SER A 248 28.21 12.94 -0.10
N PHE A 249 28.74 11.94 0.62
CA PHE A 249 30.19 11.80 0.84
C PHE A 249 30.97 11.67 -0.47
N ILE A 250 30.49 10.84 -1.42
CA ILE A 250 31.11 10.68 -2.73
C ILE A 250 31.09 12.00 -3.51
N ALA A 251 29.97 12.71 -3.50
CA ALA A 251 29.82 14.00 -4.19
C ALA A 251 30.75 15.07 -3.61
N ASP A 252 30.81 15.18 -2.28
CA ASP A 252 31.67 16.15 -1.59
C ASP A 252 33.15 15.83 -1.80
N PHE A 253 33.53 14.56 -1.72
CA PHE A 253 34.91 14.12 -1.97
C PHE A 253 35.34 14.39 -3.42
N ALA A 254 34.47 14.14 -4.40
CA ALA A 254 34.73 14.46 -5.81
C ALA A 254 34.97 15.97 -6.00
N LYS A 255 34.17 16.80 -5.35
CA LYS A 255 34.28 18.26 -5.39
C LYS A 255 35.55 18.77 -4.71
N GLN A 256 35.91 18.24 -3.55
CA GLN A 256 37.11 18.63 -2.81
C GLN A 256 38.41 18.24 -3.53
N THR A 257 38.42 17.08 -4.18
CA THR A 257 39.61 16.56 -4.87
C THR A 257 39.72 16.99 -6.34
N GLY A 258 38.67 17.57 -6.91
CA GLY A 258 38.60 17.87 -8.34
C GLY A 258 38.61 16.61 -9.23
N ASN A 259 38.26 15.45 -8.68
CA ASN A 259 38.31 14.18 -9.39
C ASN A 259 37.14 14.07 -10.39
N GLN A 260 37.45 14.25 -11.68
CA GLN A 260 36.45 14.21 -12.76
C GLN A 260 35.75 12.84 -12.90
N GLN A 261 36.45 11.73 -12.63
CA GLN A 261 35.84 10.40 -12.71
C GLN A 261 34.80 10.20 -11.61
N LEU A 262 35.10 10.64 -10.38
CA LEU A 262 34.15 10.58 -9.27
C LEU A 262 32.98 11.55 -9.45
N SER A 263 33.20 12.73 -10.03
CA SER A 263 32.11 13.65 -10.38
C SER A 263 31.15 13.01 -11.37
N LYS A 264 31.68 12.37 -12.43
CA LYS A 264 30.85 11.67 -13.41
C LYS A 264 30.06 10.52 -12.77
N LEU A 265 30.70 9.72 -11.92
CA LEU A 265 30.03 8.64 -11.18
C LEU A 265 28.90 9.17 -10.29
N SER A 266 29.14 10.29 -9.60
CA SER A 266 28.14 10.98 -8.77
C SER A 266 26.93 11.43 -9.60
N ASP A 267 27.16 12.04 -10.77
CA ASP A 267 26.07 12.46 -11.66
C ASP A 267 25.29 11.25 -12.22
N GLU A 268 25.98 10.18 -12.64
CA GLU A 268 25.35 8.94 -13.10
C GLU A 268 24.51 8.26 -12.00
N MET A 269 24.98 8.28 -10.74
CA MET A 269 24.20 7.80 -9.59
C MET A 269 22.95 8.65 -9.39
N ARG A 270 23.07 9.98 -9.44
CA ARG A 270 21.92 10.90 -9.27
C ARG A 270 20.86 10.67 -10.33
N ASP A 271 21.26 10.51 -11.59
CA ASP A 271 20.32 10.26 -12.69
C ASP A 271 19.60 8.91 -12.54
N LYS A 272 20.30 7.87 -12.08
CA LYS A 272 19.66 6.58 -11.75
C LYS A 272 18.67 6.69 -10.59
N LEU A 273 18.98 7.49 -9.56
CA LEU A 273 18.08 7.74 -8.43
C LEU A 273 16.90 8.68 -8.79
N LYS A 274 17.00 9.48 -9.85
CA LYS A 274 15.84 10.24 -10.35
C LYS A 274 14.88 9.38 -11.18
N ASN A 275 15.40 8.37 -11.86
CA ASN A 275 14.65 7.51 -12.78
C ASN A 275 14.36 6.10 -12.23
N ARG A 276 14.47 5.91 -10.91
CA ARG A 276 14.18 4.61 -10.29
C ARG A 276 12.70 4.30 -10.36
N GLU A 277 12.43 3.05 -10.65
CA GLU A 277 11.09 2.53 -10.92
C GLU A 277 10.11 2.66 -9.75
N LEU A 278 10.59 2.50 -8.52
CA LEU A 278 9.79 2.68 -7.31
C LEU A 278 10.35 3.88 -6.53
N ASP A 279 9.63 4.99 -6.56
CA ASP A 279 9.96 6.24 -5.84
C ASP A 279 9.13 6.33 -4.56
N MET A 280 9.75 6.03 -3.41
CA MET A 280 9.08 6.03 -2.11
C MET A 280 9.07 7.43 -1.52
N TRP A 281 8.05 7.75 -0.71
CA TRP A 281 7.93 9.06 -0.05
C TRP A 281 9.15 9.45 0.81
N PHE A 282 9.88 8.47 1.35
CA PHE A 282 11.05 8.68 2.20
C PHE A 282 12.40 8.73 1.43
N ASP A 283 12.40 8.52 0.12
CA ASP A 283 13.64 8.45 -0.67
C ASP A 283 14.15 9.85 -1.03
N LYS A 284 14.78 10.51 -0.05
CA LYS A 284 15.39 11.84 -0.19
C LYS A 284 16.75 11.81 -0.91
N ASP A 285 17.35 10.63 -1.00
CA ASP A 285 18.66 10.36 -1.63
C ASP A 285 18.76 10.68 -3.12
N LYS A 286 17.67 11.00 -3.84
CA LYS A 286 17.77 11.54 -5.23
C LYS A 286 18.31 12.97 -5.30
N ASN A 287 18.30 13.68 -4.18
CA ASN A 287 18.75 15.07 -4.06
C ASN A 287 20.12 15.18 -3.37
N PHE A 288 20.89 14.09 -3.29
CA PHE A 288 22.20 14.10 -2.64
C PHE A 288 23.15 15.11 -3.29
N GLY A 289 23.98 15.76 -2.44
CA GLY A 289 24.83 16.88 -2.85
C GLY A 289 24.08 18.19 -3.14
N GLN A 290 22.75 18.20 -3.06
CA GLN A 290 21.90 19.41 -3.16
C GLN A 290 21.20 19.77 -1.84
N GLN A 291 21.28 18.88 -0.84
CA GLN A 291 20.76 19.07 0.51
C GLN A 291 21.82 18.68 1.54
N GLU A 292 21.66 19.12 2.77
CA GLU A 292 22.54 18.71 3.87
C GLU A 292 22.45 17.19 4.07
N PRO A 293 23.58 16.50 4.28
CA PRO A 293 23.57 15.08 4.57
C PRO A 293 22.86 14.80 5.90
N PRO A 294 22.33 13.58 6.10
CA PRO A 294 21.70 13.19 7.35
C PRO A 294 22.63 13.39 8.56
N SER A 295 22.05 13.86 9.66
CA SER A 295 22.78 14.05 10.92
C SER A 295 23.23 12.73 11.55
N GLU A 296 24.23 12.77 12.43
CA GLU A 296 24.68 11.58 13.18
C GLU A 296 23.54 10.94 13.98
N LYS A 297 22.64 11.76 14.53
CA LYS A 297 21.43 11.28 15.22
C LYS A 297 20.52 10.51 14.27
N GLU A 298 20.26 11.02 13.07
CA GLU A 298 19.43 10.33 12.07
C GLU A 298 20.05 9.01 11.63
N LEU A 299 21.37 8.96 11.43
CA LEU A 299 22.11 7.74 11.09
C LEU A 299 22.05 6.68 12.21
N SER A 300 22.20 7.12 13.47
CA SER A 300 22.11 6.25 14.64
C SER A 300 20.70 5.70 14.84
N ASP A 301 19.67 6.57 14.76
CA ASP A 301 18.25 6.17 14.85
C ASP A 301 17.88 5.20 13.72
N SER A 302 18.37 5.45 12.52
CA SER A 302 18.23 4.59 11.33
C SER A 302 18.84 3.20 11.56
N LEU A 303 20.07 3.13 12.08
CA LEU A 303 20.74 1.87 12.37
C LEU A 303 20.02 1.07 13.47
N SER A 304 19.60 1.74 14.53
CA SER A 304 18.82 1.13 15.62
C SER A 304 17.53 0.50 15.09
N LYS A 305 16.76 1.22 14.26
CA LYS A 305 15.56 0.70 13.60
C LYS A 305 15.86 -0.47 12.67
N PHE A 306 16.94 -0.41 11.91
CA PHE A 306 17.37 -1.50 11.04
C PHE A 306 17.69 -2.77 11.84
N MET A 307 18.41 -2.65 12.96
CA MET A 307 18.68 -3.78 13.84
C MET A 307 17.41 -4.33 14.48
N GLY A 308 16.43 -3.48 14.79
CA GLY A 308 15.12 -3.90 15.29
C GLY A 308 14.27 -4.71 14.29
N LEU A 309 14.64 -4.77 13.00
CA LEU A 309 13.91 -5.59 12.03
C LEU A 309 14.02 -7.09 12.29
N TYR A 310 15.06 -7.55 13.01
CA TYR A 310 15.18 -8.96 13.39
C TYR A 310 14.04 -9.38 14.32
N ASP A 311 13.66 -8.52 15.28
CA ASP A 311 12.55 -8.79 16.19
C ASP A 311 11.22 -8.83 15.43
N VAL A 312 10.98 -7.85 14.54
CA VAL A 312 9.78 -7.80 13.68
C VAL A 312 9.66 -9.06 12.81
N ALA A 313 10.78 -9.54 12.26
CA ALA A 313 10.81 -10.77 11.47
C ALA A 313 10.48 -12.00 12.35
N GLY A 314 11.03 -12.06 13.56
CA GLY A 314 10.76 -13.13 14.53
C GLY A 314 9.29 -13.18 14.94
N GLU A 315 8.69 -12.04 15.28
CA GLU A 315 7.26 -11.92 15.61
C GLU A 315 6.37 -12.38 14.45
N SER A 316 6.65 -11.90 13.24
CA SER A 316 5.88 -12.28 12.04
C SER A 316 5.93 -13.78 11.77
N LEU A 317 7.12 -14.40 11.91
CA LEU A 317 7.27 -15.85 11.75
C LEU A 317 6.51 -16.62 12.83
N ASN A 318 6.54 -16.17 14.09
CA ASN A 318 5.80 -16.79 15.18
C ASN A 318 4.29 -16.77 14.92
N GLU A 319 3.73 -15.63 14.49
CA GLU A 319 2.31 -15.54 14.12
C GLU A 319 1.93 -16.54 13.02
N ILE A 320 2.74 -16.63 11.97
CA ILE A 320 2.54 -17.56 10.85
C ILE A 320 2.61 -19.02 11.34
N PHE A 321 3.61 -19.36 12.18
CA PHE A 321 3.75 -20.71 12.72
C PHE A 321 2.59 -21.10 13.63
N ASP A 322 2.08 -20.18 14.44
CA ASP A 322 0.97 -20.47 15.35
C ASP A 322 -0.34 -20.70 14.59
N LEU A 323 -0.58 -19.96 13.50
CA LEU A 323 -1.68 -20.26 12.58
C LEU A 323 -1.52 -21.64 11.92
N ALA A 324 -0.32 -21.95 11.42
CA ALA A 324 -0.05 -23.25 10.80
C ALA A 324 -0.23 -24.44 11.78
N LYS A 325 0.05 -24.24 13.07
CA LYS A 325 -0.15 -25.27 14.11
C LYS A 325 -1.62 -25.50 14.43
N LYS A 326 -2.46 -24.45 14.49
CA LYS A 326 -3.91 -24.56 14.78
C LYS A 326 -4.66 -25.44 13.77
N LYS A 327 -4.08 -25.66 12.59
CA LYS A 327 -4.62 -26.51 11.52
C LYS A 327 -4.35 -28.02 11.72
N LYS A 328 -3.39 -28.41 12.55
CA LYS A 328 -3.07 -29.82 12.83
C LYS A 328 -3.96 -30.42 13.91
#